data_AF-A0A0C3IRD7-F1
#
_entry.id   AF-A0A0C3IRD7-F1
#
_cell.length_a   1.000
_cell.length_b   1.000
_cell.length_c   1.000
_cell.angle_alpha   90.00
_cell.angle_beta   90.00
_cell.angle_gamma   90.00
#
_symmetry.space_group_name_H-M   'P 1'
#
loop_
_entity.id
_entity.type
_entity.pdbx_description
1 polymer ?
#
loop_
_entity_poly.entity_id
_entity_poly.type
_entity_poly.pdbx_seq_one_letter_code
_entity_poly.pdbx_strand_id
1 'polypeptide(L)' 'MALLCRHDRVLWLVNMTSAGEKQHYALALVKHLFDHLPAKMTVGLLYDIGC' A
#
# COMPACT_ATOMS: atom_id res chain seq x y z
N MET A 1 -5.71 5.88 4.84
CA MET A 1 -5.52 4.94 3.72
C MET A 1 -5.24 3.55 4.28
N ALA A 2 -5.61 2.49 3.56
CA ALA A 2 -5.46 1.10 3.99
C ALA A 2 -4.91 0.24 2.84
N LEU A 3 -4.14 -0.80 3.18
CA LEU A 3 -3.84 -1.90 2.27
C LEU A 3 -4.79 -3.06 2.58
N LEU A 4 -5.58 -3.48 1.59
CA LEU A 4 -6.54 -4.56 1.73
C LEU A 4 -6.13 -5.74 0.85
N CYS A 5 -6.54 -6.94 1.24
CA CYS A 5 -6.47 -8.09 0.34
C CYS A 5 -7.67 -8.09 -0.63
N ARG A 6 -7.66 -9.01 -1.59
CA ARG A 6 -8.75 -9.20 -2.57
C ARG A 6 -10.14 -9.56 -1.99
N HIS A 7 -10.24 -9.75 -0.68
CA HIS A 7 -11.49 -10.06 0.03
C HIS A 7 -11.93 -8.89 0.94
N ASP A 8 -11.42 -7.68 0.69
CA ASP A 8 -11.70 -6.46 1.46
C ASP A 8 -11.36 -6.55 2.95
N ARG A 9 -10.42 -7.43 3.30
CA ARG A 9 -9.87 -7.49 4.66
C ARG A 9 -8.67 -6.56 4.76
N VAL A 10 -8.68 -5.71 5.77
CA VAL A 10 -7.56 -4.83 6.09
C VAL A 10 -6.35 -5.67 6.47
N LEU A 11 -5.24 -5.47 5.75
CA LEU A 11 -3.94 -6.01 6.11
C LEU A 11 -3.21 -5.02 7.01
N TRP A 12 -3.13 -3.75 6.58
CA TRP A 12 -2.49 -2.67 7.34
C TRP A 12 -3.18 -1.32 7.11
N LEU A 13 -3.04 -0.45 8.10
CA LEU A 13 -3.46 0.96 8.06
C LEU A 13 -2.24 1.85 8.17
N VAL A 14 -2.24 2.96 7.43
CA VAL A 14 -1.24 4.02 7.60
C VAL A 14 -1.85 5.19 8.35
N ASN A 15 -1.15 5.64 9.40
CA ASN A 15 -1.53 6.84 10.12
C ASN A 15 -1.26 8.07 9.24
N MET A 16 -2.31 8.82 8.93
CA MET A 16 -2.22 10.03 8.12
C MET A 16 -2.08 11.25 9.03
N THR A 17 -0.87 11.79 9.10
CA THR A 17 -0.53 12.94 9.97
C THR A 17 -0.64 14.30 9.28
N SER A 18 -0.98 14.33 7.99
CA SER A 18 -1.14 15.55 7.21
C SER A 18 -2.40 15.48 6.35
N ALA A 19 -2.99 16.64 6.05
CA ALA A 19 -4.22 16.71 5.30
C ALA A 19 -4.06 16.18 3.86
N GLY A 20 -5.10 15.51 3.38
CA GLY A 20 -5.20 14.98 2.01
C GLY A 20 -4.59 13.60 1.81
N GLU A 21 -5.03 12.92 0.76
CA GLU A 21 -4.43 11.69 0.30
C GLU A 21 -3.13 11.99 -0.45
N LYS A 22 -2.01 11.73 0.20
CA LYS A 22 -0.67 11.93 -0.39
C LYS A 22 -0.08 10.61 -0.83
N GLN A 23 0.65 10.63 -1.96
CA GLN A 23 1.28 9.44 -2.55
C GLN A 23 2.19 8.70 -1.57
N HIS A 24 2.87 9.41 -0.67
CA HIS A 24 3.77 8.79 0.30
C HIS A 24 3.07 7.83 1.26
N TYR A 25 1.77 8.00 1.51
CA TYR A 25 0.99 7.06 2.33
C TYR A 25 0.83 5.70 1.62
N ALA A 26 0.57 5.72 0.31
CA ALA A 26 0.51 4.49 -0.50
C ALA A 26 1.88 3.81 -0.57
N LEU A 27 2.94 4.60 -0.83
CA LEU A 27 4.31 4.07 -0.88
C LEU A 27 4.76 3.44 0.46
N ALA A 28 4.37 4.02 1.59
CA ALA A 28 4.66 3.46 2.91
C ALA A 28 4.02 2.07 3.10
N LEU A 29 2.77 1.90 2.67
CA LEU A 29 2.07 0.61 2.72
C LEU A 29 2.69 -0.42 1.76
N VAL A 30 3.07 0.00 0.55
CA VAL A 30 3.76 -0.87 -0.41
C VAL A 30 5.10 -1.34 0.16
N LYS A 31 5.90 -0.43 0.75
CA LYS A 31 7.16 -0.80 1.40
C LYS A 31 6.92 -1.83 2.51
N HIS A 32 5.95 -1.58 3.38
CA HIS A 32 5.61 -2.49 4.48
C HIS A 32 5.17 -3.87 3.96
N LEU A 33 4.48 -3.94 2.82
CA LEU A 33 4.15 -5.21 2.17
C LEU A 33 5.43 -5.97 1.79
N PHE A 34 6.40 -5.32 1.13
CA PHE A 34 7.66 -5.98 0.73
C PHE A 34 8.49 -6.49 1.92
N ASP A 35 8.42 -5.84 3.08
CA ASP A 35 9.07 -6.32 4.32
C ASP A 35 8.51 -7.67 4.80
N HIS A 36 7.31 -8.06 4.34
CA HIS A 36 6.61 -9.29 4.70
C HIS A 36 6.53 -10.32 3.57
N LEU A 37 7.11 -10.03 2.39
CA LEU A 37 7.15 -10.94 1.26
C LEU A 37 8.53 -11.62 1.14
N PRO A 38 8.59 -12.84 0.58
CA PRO A 38 9.87 -13.45 0.26
C PRO A 38 10.68 -12.58 -0.70
N ALA A 39 11.98 -12.40 -0.43
CA ALA A 39 12.85 -11.52 -1.22
C ALA A 39 12.96 -11.89 -2.72
N LYS A 40 12.68 -13.15 -3.08
CA LYS A 40 12.72 -13.63 -4.47
C LYS A 40 11.35 -13.60 -5.17
N MET A 41 10.31 -13.12 -4.49
CA MET A 41 8.97 -13.04 -5.06
C MET A 41 8.90 -11.91 -6.09
N THR A 42 8.43 -12.23 -7.30
CA THR A 42 8.12 -11.20 -8.30
C THR A 42 6.76 -10.60 -8.00
N VAL A 43 6.71 -9.27 -7.87
CA VAL A 43 5.49 -8.51 -7.56
C VAL A 43 5.25 -7.48 -8.66
N GLY A 44 4.02 -7.41 -9.17
CA GLY A 44 3.56 -6.35 -10.07
C GLY A 44 2.67 -5.36 -9.33
N LEU A 45 2.82 -4.06 -9.62
CA LEU A 45 1.97 -3.00 -9.07
C LEU A 45 1.29 -2.24 -10.21
N LEU A 46 -0.04 -2.16 -10.14
CA LEU A 46 -0.85 -1.29 -11.00
C LEU A 46 -1.17 -0.02 -10.20
N TYR A 47 -0.74 1.12 -10.71
CA TYR A 47 -1.02 2.42 -10.12
C TYR A 47 -2.01 3.16 -11.03
N ASP A 48 -3.25 3.26 -10.57
CA ASP A 48 -4.29 4.00 -11.28
C ASP A 48 -4.08 5.50 -11.08
N ILE A 49 -3.82 6.21 -12.17
CA ILE A 49 -3.69 7.66 -12.19
C ILE A 49 -5.03 8.20 -12.68
N GLY A 50 -5.93 8.48 -11.74
CA GLY A 50 -7.15 9.23 -12.03
C GLY A 50 -6.79 10.63 -12.52
N CYS A 51 -7.08 10.93 -13.78
CA CYS A 51 -7.04 12.28 -14.35
C CYS A 51 -8.24 13.11 -13.89
#